data_AF-A0A352XN25-F1
#
_entry.id   AF-A0A352XN25-F1
#
_cell.length_a   1.000
_cell.length_b   1.000
_cell.length_c   1.000
_cell.angle_alpha   90.00
_cell.angle_beta   90.00
_cell.angle_gamma   90.00
#
_symmetry.space_group_name_H-M   'P 1'
#
loop_
_entity.id
_entity.type
_entity.pdbx_description
1 polymer ?
#
loop_
_entity_poly.entity_id
_entity_poly.type
_entity_poly.pdbx_seq_one_letter_code
_entity_poly.pdbx_strand_id
1 'polypeptide(L)'
;MSKKNILTLEIAEKFLNDNDSVVLKKFTSLEDAAAEALSKCKGSLYLDGLTTLSKDAASLLAKVAPLPGEFNCLKFHSLIPSIEVAKQLAKYKGEQICFGLRSVDLPFVKEMAQFQGHLWLGEVSQLDDDVAGKLATRGGGAYFGGAYFNGAYLDGVQE
;
A
#
# COMPACT_ATOMS: atom_id res chain seq x y z
N MET A 1 -24.59 -1.67 -6.92
CA MET A 1 -23.42 -1.49 -7.82
C MET A 1 -22.79 -0.15 -7.47
N SER A 2 -21.65 -0.14 -6.78
CA SER A 2 -20.96 1.11 -6.46
C SER A 2 -20.46 1.74 -7.76
N LYS A 3 -20.77 3.03 -7.97
CA LYS A 3 -20.34 3.78 -9.15
C LYS A 3 -18.81 3.73 -9.20
N LYS A 4 -18.23 3.15 -10.26
CA LYS A 4 -16.77 3.07 -10.42
C LYS A 4 -16.25 4.49 -10.55
N ASN A 5 -15.63 4.99 -9.50
CA ASN A 5 -15.10 6.35 -9.47
C ASN A 5 -13.62 6.26 -9.81
N ILE A 6 -13.29 6.62 -11.04
CA ILE A 6 -11.95 6.42 -11.61
C ILE A 6 -11.13 7.67 -11.36
N LEU A 7 -9.92 7.49 -10.84
CA LEU A 7 -8.92 8.54 -10.73
C LEU A 7 -8.21 8.65 -12.09
N THR A 8 -8.54 9.72 -12.82
CA THR A 8 -8.02 10.02 -14.16
C THR A 8 -6.78 10.91 -14.10
N LEU A 9 -6.06 11.05 -15.22
CA LEU A 9 -4.90 11.93 -15.32
C LEU A 9 -5.23 13.37 -14.89
N GLU A 10 -6.34 13.93 -15.37
CA GLU A 10 -6.78 15.29 -15.03
C GLU A 10 -6.98 15.47 -13.52
N ILE A 11 -7.54 14.46 -12.84
CA ILE A 11 -7.75 14.48 -11.40
C ILE A 11 -6.42 14.39 -10.65
N ALA A 12 -5.48 13.55 -11.12
CA ALA A 12 -4.14 13.46 -10.55
C ALA A 12 -3.36 14.77 -10.72
N GLU A 13 -3.42 15.41 -11.88
CA GLU A 13 -2.78 16.71 -12.14
C GLU A 13 -3.39 17.81 -11.28
N LYS A 14 -4.71 17.79 -11.08
CA LYS A 14 -5.37 18.72 -10.17
C LYS A 14 -4.89 18.54 -8.73
N PHE A 15 -4.77 17.31 -8.27
CA PHE A 15 -4.19 16.98 -6.96
C PHE A 15 -2.74 17.47 -6.84
N LEU A 16 -1.91 17.26 -7.86
CA LEU A 16 -0.51 17.70 -7.88
C LEU A 16 -0.35 19.22 -7.77
N ASN A 17 -1.29 19.98 -8.33
CA ASN A 17 -1.28 21.44 -8.26
C ASN A 17 -1.82 21.97 -6.92
N ASP A 18 -2.83 21.29 -6.36
CA ASP A 18 -3.45 21.64 -5.08
C ASP A 18 -3.90 20.35 -4.37
N ASN A 19 -3.10 19.93 -3.39
CA ASN A 19 -3.31 18.69 -2.65
C ASN A 19 -4.65 18.65 -1.89
N ASP A 20 -5.23 19.80 -1.54
CA ASP A 20 -6.50 19.89 -0.80
C ASP A 20 -7.71 19.89 -1.75
N SER A 21 -7.50 20.12 -3.04
CA SER A 21 -8.58 20.19 -4.04
C SER A 21 -9.22 18.85 -4.36
N VAL A 22 -8.52 17.74 -4.08
CA VAL A 22 -8.97 16.38 -4.44
C VAL A 22 -8.76 15.41 -3.28
N VAL A 23 -9.87 14.90 -2.75
CA VAL A 23 -9.85 13.78 -1.81
C VAL A 23 -9.64 12.47 -2.58
N LEU A 24 -8.40 11.96 -2.63
CA LEU A 24 -8.06 10.74 -3.37
C LEU A 24 -8.76 9.47 -2.82
N LYS A 25 -9.14 9.49 -1.54
CA LYS A 25 -9.81 8.39 -0.84
C LYS A 25 -11.19 8.01 -1.42
N LYS A 26 -11.78 8.83 -2.29
CA LYS A 26 -13.10 8.58 -2.89
C LYS A 26 -13.07 7.78 -4.20
N PHE A 27 -11.88 7.51 -4.74
CA PHE A 27 -11.73 6.82 -6.03
C PHE A 27 -11.50 5.33 -5.81
N THR A 28 -12.19 4.52 -6.61
CA THR A 28 -12.23 3.06 -6.48
C THR A 28 -11.33 2.34 -7.49
N SER A 29 -10.89 3.04 -8.54
CA SER A 29 -10.00 2.55 -9.59
C SER A 29 -9.01 3.65 -9.99
N LEU A 30 -7.82 3.25 -10.46
CA LEU A 30 -6.76 4.16 -10.90
C LEU A 30 -6.38 3.85 -12.35
N GLU A 31 -6.27 4.90 -13.18
CA GLU A 31 -5.71 4.78 -14.53
C GLU A 31 -4.18 4.79 -14.51
N ASP A 32 -3.56 4.11 -15.46
CA ASP A 32 -2.10 4.05 -15.54
C ASP A 32 -1.48 5.45 -15.76
N ALA A 33 -2.09 6.29 -16.58
CA ALA A 33 -1.67 7.68 -16.78
C ALA A 33 -1.75 8.51 -15.49
N ALA A 34 -2.80 8.28 -14.68
CA ALA A 34 -2.95 8.94 -13.39
C ALA A 34 -1.92 8.43 -12.38
N ALA A 35 -1.62 7.13 -12.38
CA ALA A 35 -0.56 6.54 -11.58
C ALA A 35 0.83 7.10 -11.97
N GLU A 36 1.06 7.36 -13.26
CA GLU A 36 2.28 7.98 -13.75
C GLU A 36 2.41 9.42 -13.22
N ALA A 37 1.34 10.21 -13.27
CA ALA A 37 1.33 11.55 -12.67
C ALA A 37 1.60 11.48 -11.16
N LEU A 38 0.88 10.62 -10.43
CA LEU A 38 1.06 10.43 -8.98
C LEU A 38 2.46 9.91 -8.62
N SER A 39 3.14 9.18 -9.51
CA SER A 39 4.52 8.74 -9.26
C SER A 39 5.53 9.89 -9.12
N LYS A 40 5.17 11.07 -9.63
CA LYS A 40 5.95 12.31 -9.51
C LYS A 40 5.68 13.05 -8.20
N CYS A 41 4.61 12.68 -7.47
CA CYS A 41 4.43 13.14 -6.10
C CYS A 41 5.63 12.72 -5.26
N LYS A 42 5.91 13.51 -4.23
CA LYS A 42 6.82 13.12 -3.16
C LYS A 42 6.01 13.03 -1.89
N GLY A 43 6.34 12.09 -1.01
CA GLY A 43 5.60 11.93 0.24
C GLY A 43 4.61 10.76 0.24
N SER A 44 3.62 10.89 1.12
CA SER A 44 2.57 9.89 1.34
C SER A 44 1.40 10.02 0.35
N LEU A 45 0.88 8.88 -0.10
CA LEU A 45 -0.34 8.81 -0.91
C LEU A 45 -1.41 7.98 -0.19
N TYR A 46 -2.57 8.60 0.01
CA TYR A 46 -3.72 8.00 0.69
C TYR A 46 -4.81 7.62 -0.31
N LEU A 47 -4.78 6.37 -0.76
CA LEU A 47 -5.67 5.79 -1.77
C LEU A 47 -6.66 4.81 -1.11
N ASP A 48 -7.22 5.20 0.04
CA ASP A 48 -8.04 4.33 0.90
C ASP A 48 -9.24 3.69 0.20
N GLY A 49 -9.86 4.40 -0.74
CA GLY A 49 -11.02 3.91 -1.50
C GLY A 49 -10.69 2.99 -2.66
N LEU A 50 -9.40 2.84 -3.01
CA LEU A 50 -8.99 2.10 -4.19
C LEU A 50 -9.27 0.61 -3.99
N THR A 51 -10.13 0.04 -4.84
CA THR A 51 -10.48 -1.39 -4.82
C THR A 51 -9.82 -2.16 -5.96
N THR A 52 -9.43 -1.46 -7.02
CA THR A 52 -8.83 -2.06 -8.22
C THR A 52 -7.59 -1.27 -8.63
N LEU A 53 -6.49 -1.99 -8.84
CA LEU A 53 -5.20 -1.44 -9.25
C LEU A 53 -4.57 -2.40 -10.27
N SER A 54 -4.10 -1.87 -11.39
CA SER A 54 -3.37 -2.66 -12.39
C SER A 54 -1.93 -2.92 -11.92
N LYS A 55 -1.27 -3.93 -12.47
CA LYS A 55 0.16 -4.17 -12.18
C LYS A 55 1.02 -2.97 -12.61
N ASP A 56 0.67 -2.32 -13.72
CA ASP A 56 1.48 -1.23 -14.28
C ASP A 56 1.32 0.03 -13.43
N ALA A 57 0.10 0.38 -13.02
CA ALA A 57 -0.16 1.44 -12.05
C ALA A 57 0.53 1.16 -10.70
N ALA A 58 0.50 -0.08 -10.20
CA ALA A 58 1.22 -0.45 -8.98
C ALA A 58 2.74 -0.24 -9.11
N SER A 59 3.31 -0.57 -10.28
CA SER A 59 4.72 -0.35 -10.58
C SER A 59 5.08 1.13 -10.60
N LEU A 60 4.18 1.99 -11.09
CA LEU A 60 4.35 3.44 -11.08
C LEU A 60 4.23 4.02 -9.66
N LEU A 61 3.24 3.60 -8.87
CA LEU A 61 3.11 4.03 -7.48
C LEU A 61 4.31 3.61 -6.62
N ALA A 62 4.91 2.46 -6.88
CA ALA A 62 6.12 2.02 -6.17
C ALA A 62 7.35 2.92 -6.46
N LYS A 63 7.30 3.80 -7.47
CA LYS A 63 8.38 4.75 -7.79
C LYS A 63 8.24 6.10 -7.08
N VAL A 64 7.13 6.34 -6.37
CA VAL A 64 6.91 7.57 -5.60
C VAL A 64 8.11 7.81 -4.70
N ALA A 65 8.76 8.95 -4.87
CA ALA A 65 9.99 9.24 -4.16
C ALA A 65 9.67 9.59 -2.70
N PRO A 66 10.29 8.92 -1.71
CA PRO A 66 10.15 9.34 -0.32
C PRO A 66 10.76 10.74 -0.13
N LEU A 67 10.09 11.57 0.68
CA LEU A 67 10.62 12.83 1.17
C LEU A 67 11.57 12.56 2.34
N PRO A 68 12.83 13.05 2.30
CA PRO A 68 13.76 12.88 3.41
C PRO A 68 13.23 13.53 4.68
N GLY A 69 13.25 12.79 5.79
CA GLY A 69 12.83 13.29 7.10
C GLY A 69 11.31 13.33 7.32
N GLU A 70 10.53 12.89 6.34
CA GLU A 70 9.09 12.68 6.50
C GLU A 70 8.73 11.20 6.48
N PHE A 71 7.58 10.88 7.03
CA PHE A 71 7.04 9.53 7.01
C PHE A 71 6.27 9.29 5.71
N ASN A 72 6.81 8.44 4.82
CA ASN A 72 6.25 8.16 3.50
C ASN A 72 5.48 6.83 3.51
N CYS A 73 4.18 6.93 3.27
CA CYS A 73 3.27 5.81 3.30
C CYS A 73 2.45 5.72 2.01
N LEU A 74 2.31 4.51 1.48
CA LEU A 74 1.25 4.17 0.55
C LEU A 74 0.11 3.49 1.31
N LYS A 75 -1.08 4.10 1.30
CA LYS A 75 -2.23 3.59 2.06
C LYS A 75 -3.36 3.13 1.15
N PHE A 76 -3.77 1.88 1.35
CA PHE A 76 -4.82 1.20 0.60
C PHE A 76 -5.76 0.43 1.54
N HIS A 77 -6.75 1.11 2.12
CA HIS A 77 -7.70 0.44 3.02
C HIS A 77 -8.58 -0.59 2.30
N SER A 78 -9.12 -0.27 1.13
CA SER A 78 -10.13 -1.11 0.44
C SER A 78 -9.54 -2.03 -0.65
N LEU A 79 -8.23 -1.98 -0.88
CA LEU A 79 -7.58 -2.73 -1.95
C LEU A 79 -7.35 -4.16 -1.52
N ILE A 80 -7.80 -5.10 -2.35
CA ILE A 80 -7.39 -6.50 -2.28
C ILE A 80 -6.41 -6.72 -3.44
N PRO A 81 -5.09 -6.64 -3.19
CA PRO A 81 -4.09 -6.72 -4.26
C PRO A 81 -3.99 -8.15 -4.81
N SER A 82 -3.81 -8.28 -6.12
CA SER A 82 -3.33 -9.53 -6.70
C SER A 82 -1.85 -9.75 -6.38
N ILE A 83 -1.35 -10.97 -6.59
CA ILE A 83 0.07 -11.31 -6.41
C ILE A 83 0.96 -10.44 -7.29
N GLU A 84 0.55 -10.15 -8.52
CA GLU A 84 1.29 -9.26 -9.42
C GLU A 84 1.38 -7.83 -8.89
N VAL A 85 0.28 -7.31 -8.34
CA VAL A 85 0.24 -5.98 -7.72
C VAL A 85 1.12 -5.93 -6.48
N ALA A 86 1.00 -6.92 -5.59
CA ALA A 86 1.82 -7.03 -4.39
C ALA A 86 3.31 -7.02 -4.72
N LYS A 87 3.71 -7.79 -5.73
CA LYS A 87 5.10 -7.84 -6.22
C LYS A 87 5.62 -6.50 -6.71
N GLN A 88 4.79 -5.67 -7.36
CA GLN A 88 5.21 -4.33 -7.76
C GLN A 88 5.28 -3.38 -6.56
N LEU A 89 4.28 -3.38 -5.69
CA LEU A 89 4.25 -2.54 -4.49
C LEU A 89 5.42 -2.85 -3.54
N ALA A 90 5.86 -4.11 -3.47
CA ALA A 90 6.99 -4.50 -2.64
C ALA A 90 8.33 -3.82 -3.02
N LYS A 91 8.42 -3.22 -4.22
CA LYS A 91 9.58 -2.45 -4.68
C LYS A 91 9.60 -1.01 -4.17
N TYR A 92 8.52 -0.57 -3.52
CA TYR A 92 8.43 0.77 -2.95
C TYR A 92 9.55 0.99 -1.93
N LYS A 93 10.17 2.16 -2.00
CA LYS A 93 11.33 2.53 -1.18
C LYS A 93 11.00 3.46 0.00
N GLY A 94 9.72 3.76 0.21
CA GLY A 94 9.30 4.50 1.40
C GLY A 94 9.19 3.61 2.63
N GLU A 95 8.81 4.22 3.75
CA GLU A 95 8.87 3.62 5.07
C GLU A 95 7.69 2.68 5.34
N GLN A 96 6.54 2.88 4.71
CA GLN A 96 5.33 2.12 5.05
C GLN A 96 4.44 1.80 3.85
N ILE A 97 3.85 0.60 3.89
CA ILE A 97 2.68 0.25 3.09
C ILE A 97 1.58 -0.20 4.04
N CYS A 98 0.42 0.45 3.92
CA CYS A 98 -0.76 0.13 4.71
C CYS A 98 -1.84 -0.49 3.86
N PHE A 99 -2.35 -1.63 4.30
CA PHE A 99 -3.55 -2.25 3.79
C PHE A 99 -4.66 -2.31 4.86
N GLY A 100 -5.90 -2.49 4.42
CA GLY A 100 -7.05 -2.81 5.27
C GLY A 100 -7.53 -4.25 5.05
N LEU A 101 -6.61 -5.21 4.91
CA LEU A 101 -6.98 -6.61 4.65
C LEU A 101 -7.60 -7.23 5.90
N ARG A 102 -8.54 -8.16 5.65
CA ARG A 102 -9.14 -9.01 6.68
C ARG A 102 -8.56 -10.41 6.72
N SER A 103 -7.85 -10.79 5.65
CA SER A 103 -7.15 -12.06 5.51
C SER A 103 -5.94 -11.87 4.60
N VAL A 104 -4.89 -12.65 4.84
CA VAL A 104 -3.72 -12.75 3.98
C VAL A 104 -3.38 -14.20 3.74
N ASP A 105 -2.70 -14.48 2.64
CA ASP A 105 -2.20 -15.81 2.31
C ASP A 105 -0.68 -15.80 2.13
N LEU A 106 -0.11 -17.00 2.13
CA LEU A 106 1.34 -17.18 1.99
C LEU A 106 1.90 -16.65 0.65
N PRO A 107 1.24 -16.84 -0.51
CA PRO A 107 1.69 -16.24 -1.77
C PRO A 107 1.81 -14.71 -1.71
N PHE A 108 0.81 -14.02 -1.17
CA PHE A 108 0.85 -12.56 -1.00
C PHE A 108 2.02 -12.13 -0.11
N VAL A 109 2.16 -12.79 1.06
CA VAL A 109 3.22 -12.48 2.01
C VAL A 109 4.60 -12.77 1.45
N LYS A 110 4.78 -13.80 0.61
CA LYS A 110 6.05 -14.08 -0.07
C LYS A 110 6.49 -12.95 -0.98
N GLU A 111 5.56 -12.34 -1.72
CA GLU A 111 5.88 -11.17 -2.55
C GLU A 111 6.17 -9.94 -1.69
N MET A 112 5.29 -9.64 -0.72
CA MET A 112 5.48 -8.51 0.18
C MET A 112 6.70 -8.66 1.10
N ALA A 113 7.26 -9.86 1.22
CA ALA A 113 8.49 -10.08 1.97
C ALA A 113 9.72 -9.37 1.41
N GLN A 114 9.67 -8.92 0.16
CA GLN A 114 10.73 -8.13 -0.46
C GLN A 114 10.74 -6.67 0.04
N PHE A 115 9.59 -6.17 0.54
CA PHE A 115 9.49 -4.81 1.07
C PHE A 115 10.23 -4.70 2.39
N GLN A 116 11.12 -3.70 2.51
CA GLN A 116 11.99 -3.50 3.68
C GLN A 116 11.40 -2.55 4.73
N GLY A 117 10.29 -1.88 4.41
CA GLY A 117 9.60 -0.98 5.33
C GLY A 117 8.53 -1.69 6.17
N HIS A 118 7.83 -0.90 6.96
CA HIS A 118 6.75 -1.35 7.84
C HIS A 118 5.52 -1.77 7.02
N LEU A 119 5.12 -3.03 7.17
CA LEU A 119 3.94 -3.55 6.50
C LEU A 119 2.75 -3.62 7.46
N TRP A 120 1.70 -2.86 7.17
CA TRP A 120 0.46 -2.92 7.92
C TRP A 120 -0.57 -3.71 7.10
N LEU A 121 -0.95 -4.88 7.59
CA LEU A 121 -1.88 -5.78 6.91
C LEU A 121 -3.34 -5.40 7.15
N GLY A 122 -3.63 -4.71 8.25
CA GLY A 122 -4.96 -4.20 8.58
C GLY A 122 -5.66 -5.01 9.68
N GLU A 123 -6.90 -5.39 9.41
CA GLU A 123 -7.82 -6.05 10.34
C GLU A 123 -7.68 -7.58 10.34
N VAL A 124 -6.55 -8.12 9.88
CA VAL A 124 -6.28 -9.56 9.94
C VAL A 124 -6.27 -10.00 11.41
N SER A 125 -7.22 -10.84 11.80
CA SER A 125 -7.42 -11.24 13.19
C SER A 125 -6.57 -12.44 13.61
N GLN A 126 -6.19 -13.28 12.65
CA GLN A 126 -5.37 -14.48 12.86
C GLN A 126 -4.47 -14.71 11.65
N LEU A 127 -3.26 -15.19 11.91
CA LEU A 127 -2.32 -15.66 10.89
C LEU A 127 -2.08 -17.15 11.12
N ASP A 128 -1.98 -17.92 10.05
CA ASP A 128 -1.41 -19.25 10.14
C ASP A 128 0.10 -19.18 10.41
N ASP A 129 0.66 -20.27 10.91
CA ASP A 129 2.07 -20.36 11.33
C ASP A 129 3.04 -20.10 10.17
N ASP A 130 2.70 -20.52 8.95
CA ASP A 130 3.55 -20.33 7.77
C ASP A 130 3.62 -18.84 7.38
N VAL A 131 2.47 -18.15 7.41
CA VAL A 131 2.37 -16.71 7.15
C VAL A 131 3.07 -15.91 8.25
N ALA A 132 2.82 -16.22 9.53
CA ALA A 132 3.47 -15.57 10.66
C ALA A 132 5.00 -15.77 10.61
N GLY A 133 5.43 -17.00 10.40
CA GLY A 133 6.84 -17.34 10.23
C GLY A 133 7.48 -16.59 9.07
N LYS A 134 6.80 -16.47 7.93
CA LYS A 134 7.34 -15.72 6.79
C LYS A 134 7.45 -14.22 7.07
N LEU A 135 6.46 -13.61 7.71
CA LEU A 135 6.49 -12.18 8.08
C LEU A 135 7.61 -11.89 9.08
N ALA A 136 7.85 -12.78 10.05
CA ALA A 136 8.89 -12.64 11.05
C ALA A 136 10.32 -12.68 10.47
N THR A 137 10.52 -13.17 9.24
CA THR A 137 11.86 -13.20 8.60
C THR A 137 12.27 -11.92 7.88
N ARG A 138 11.41 -10.89 7.85
CA ARG A 138 11.68 -9.66 7.10
C ARG A 138 12.36 -8.59 7.95
N GLY A 139 13.13 -7.72 7.29
CA GLY A 139 13.48 -6.42 7.82
C GLY A 139 12.30 -5.45 7.72
N GLY A 140 12.08 -4.64 8.76
CA GLY A 140 10.91 -3.78 8.90
C GLY A 140 9.70 -4.57 9.42
N GLY A 141 9.09 -4.10 10.50
CA GLY A 141 8.09 -4.90 11.20
C GLY A 141 6.74 -5.01 10.46
N ALA A 142 6.03 -6.10 10.76
CA ALA A 142 4.70 -6.38 10.23
C ALA A 142 3.62 -6.25 11.31
N TYR A 143 2.54 -5.55 10.99
CA TYR A 143 1.46 -5.20 11.92
C TYR A 143 0.11 -5.74 11.42
N PHE A 144 -0.64 -6.38 12.30
CA PHE A 144 -1.98 -6.90 12.02
C PHE A 144 -2.85 -6.86 13.29
N GLY A 145 -4.17 -6.97 13.19
CA GLY A 145 -5.04 -7.07 14.37
C GLY A 145 -5.92 -5.85 14.70
N GLY A 146 -6.11 -4.93 13.74
CA GLY A 146 -7.09 -3.85 13.86
C GLY A 146 -6.65 -2.67 14.74
N ALA A 147 -7.05 -1.47 14.30
CA ALA A 147 -6.64 -0.13 14.74
C ALA A 147 -5.12 0.08 14.88
N TYR A 148 -4.62 1.19 14.32
CA TYR A 148 -3.19 1.54 14.16
C TYR A 148 -2.30 1.55 15.44
N PHE A 149 -2.81 1.09 16.59
CA PHE A 149 -2.11 1.03 17.87
C PHE A 149 -2.44 -0.21 18.74
N ASN A 150 -3.32 -1.13 18.32
CA ASN A 150 -3.69 -2.34 19.08
C ASN A 150 -3.35 -3.65 18.37
N GLY A 151 -2.66 -3.58 17.23
CA GLY A 151 -2.28 -4.74 16.45
C GLY A 151 -1.10 -5.52 17.05
N ALA A 152 -1.07 -6.83 16.79
CA ALA A 152 0.10 -7.66 17.00
C ALA A 152 1.24 -7.22 16.05
N TYR A 153 2.45 -7.23 16.61
CA TYR A 153 3.67 -6.81 15.93
C TYR A 153 4.60 -8.02 15.78
N LEU A 154 5.05 -8.28 14.55
CA LEU A 154 6.10 -9.25 14.27
C LEU A 154 7.34 -8.46 13.86
N ASP A 155 8.37 -8.50 14.71
CA ASP A 155 9.71 -8.04 14.37
C ASP A 155 10.61 -9.24 14.14
N GLY A 156 11.33 -9.24 13.02
CA GLY A 156 12.46 -10.12 12.85
C GLY A 156 13.62 -9.54 13.64
N VAL A 157 14.07 -10.22 14.69
CA VAL A 157 15.29 -9.85 15.41
C VAL A 157 16.42 -9.81 14.38
N GLN A 158 16.89 -8.61 14.04
CA GLN A 158 18.18 -8.45 13.38
C GLN A 158 19.24 -8.67 14.46
N GLU A 159 19.91 -9.83 14.41
CA GLU A 159 21.21 -10.01 15.09
C GLU A 159 22.24 -9.02 14.56
#